data_AF-A0A2S0JLT5-F1
#
_entry.id   AF-A0A2S0JLT5-F1
#
_cell.length_a   1.000
_cell.length_b   1.000
_cell.length_c   1.000
_cell.angle_alpha   90.00
_cell.angle_beta   90.00
_cell.angle_gamma   90.00
#
_symmetry.space_group_name_H-M   'P 1'
#
loop_
_entity.id
_entity.type
_entity.pdbx_description
1 polymer ?
#
loop_
_entity_poly.entity_id
_entity_poly.type
_entity_poly.pdbx_seq_one_letter_code
_entity_poly.pdbx_strand_id
1 'polypeptide(L)'
;MDGKEHAIAMTHEGQMNIFEASYMQEHTEKWEESKMVEQAMAKLQAELRVNGVHPYVSAIGNFLMDHIKDNPSAAEKIMTKDKTIVGSMKAMSKIAEKQKVDNCAVLTPEQGYKAVLDYFGIKTAGTAPIVKAVAPVTLNDAPKESVATAPRPTQRFEASLDEFL
;
A
#
# COMPACT_ATOMS: atom_id res chain seq x y z
N MET A 1 -74.91 12.88 -22.71
CA MET A 1 -73.91 12.79 -23.80
C MET A 1 -72.70 13.58 -23.32
N ASP A 2 -71.82 12.96 -22.54
CA ASP A 2 -70.72 12.06 -22.93
C ASP A 2 -69.41 12.81 -23.17
N GLY A 3 -68.42 12.47 -22.33
CA GLY A 3 -67.03 12.33 -22.74
C GLY A 3 -66.22 13.59 -22.99
N LYS A 4 -65.36 13.95 -22.02
CA LYS A 4 -63.91 13.69 -22.08
C LYS A 4 -63.17 14.44 -20.96
N GLU A 5 -63.35 13.95 -19.74
CA GLU A 5 -62.42 14.18 -18.63
C GLU A 5 -61.43 13.00 -18.54
N HIS A 6 -60.80 12.60 -19.63
CA HIS A 6 -59.85 11.46 -19.63
C HIS A 6 -58.63 11.80 -20.48
N ALA A 7 -57.74 12.67 -19.97
CA ALA A 7 -56.40 12.83 -20.56
C ALA A 7 -55.35 13.47 -19.62
N ILE A 8 -55.59 13.57 -18.30
CA ILE A 8 -54.60 14.18 -17.38
C ILE A 8 -54.48 13.31 -16.12
N ALA A 9 -54.18 12.03 -16.28
CA ALA A 9 -53.93 11.14 -15.14
C ALA A 9 -53.02 9.96 -15.49
N MET A 10 -51.98 10.16 -16.32
CA MET A 10 -51.02 9.08 -16.63
C MET A 10 -49.55 9.52 -16.79
N THR A 11 -49.13 10.68 -16.29
CA THR A 11 -47.72 11.10 -16.41
C THR A 11 -47.01 11.51 -15.12
N HIS A 12 -47.71 11.61 -13.98
CA HIS A 12 -47.06 11.99 -12.72
C HIS A 12 -46.55 10.78 -11.90
N GLU A 13 -47.21 9.61 -11.96
CA GLU A 13 -46.79 8.41 -11.22
C GLU A 13 -45.59 7.70 -11.87
N GLY A 14 -45.51 7.70 -13.20
CA GLY A 14 -44.37 7.12 -13.94
C GLY A 14 -43.06 7.89 -13.74
N GLN A 15 -43.12 9.20 -13.48
CA GLN A 15 -41.94 10.04 -13.23
C GLN A 15 -41.43 9.95 -11.78
N MET A 16 -42.31 9.66 -10.81
CA MET A 16 -41.90 9.43 -9.41
C MET A 16 -41.20 8.08 -9.25
N ASN A 17 -41.66 7.03 -9.94
CA ASN A 17 -41.04 5.69 -9.90
C ASN A 17 -39.65 5.63 -10.53
N ILE A 18 -39.38 6.38 -11.60
CA ILE A 18 -38.03 6.44 -12.20
C ILE A 18 -37.06 7.29 -11.36
N PHE A 19 -37.55 8.32 -10.67
CA PHE A 19 -36.73 9.15 -9.78
C PHE A 19 -36.38 8.39 -8.49
N GLU A 20 -37.35 7.69 -7.91
CA GLU A 20 -37.15 6.84 -6.72
C GLU A 20 -36.30 5.60 -7.03
N ALA A 21 -36.49 4.95 -8.19
CA ALA A 21 -35.62 3.85 -8.63
C ALA A 21 -34.18 4.31 -8.91
N SER A 22 -33.97 5.50 -9.49
CA SER A 22 -32.64 6.07 -9.71
C SER A 22 -31.95 6.41 -8.37
N TYR A 23 -32.69 6.96 -7.41
CA TYR A 23 -32.19 7.26 -6.06
C TYR A 23 -31.86 5.98 -5.28
N MET A 24 -32.66 4.92 -5.44
CA MET A 24 -32.39 3.62 -4.85
C MET A 24 -31.20 2.92 -5.50
N GLN A 25 -31.02 3.00 -6.83
CA GLN A 25 -29.87 2.39 -7.52
C GLN A 25 -28.54 3.00 -7.07
N GLU A 26 -28.40 4.33 -7.14
CA GLU A 26 -27.17 5.02 -6.69
C GLU A 26 -26.87 4.74 -5.21
N HIS A 27 -27.92 4.65 -4.39
CA HIS A 27 -27.77 4.34 -2.98
C HIS A 27 -27.38 2.87 -2.75
N THR A 28 -27.87 1.92 -3.55
CA THR A 28 -27.46 0.51 -3.47
C THR A 28 -26.01 0.29 -3.89
N GLU A 29 -25.54 0.93 -4.96
CA GLU A 29 -24.16 0.79 -5.43
C GLU A 29 -23.17 1.39 -4.43
N LYS A 30 -23.48 2.57 -3.89
CA LYS A 30 -22.66 3.23 -2.86
C LYS A 30 -22.65 2.45 -1.54
N TRP A 31 -23.75 1.79 -1.19
CA TRP A 31 -23.81 0.90 -0.03
C TRP A 31 -22.97 -0.37 -0.23
N GLU A 32 -22.99 -0.95 -1.43
CA GLU A 32 -22.18 -2.14 -1.75
C GLU A 32 -20.67 -1.84 -1.77
N GLU A 33 -20.26 -0.70 -2.33
CA GLU A 33 -18.87 -0.24 -2.27
C GLU A 33 -18.41 -0.02 -0.83
N SER A 34 -19.22 0.70 -0.03
CA SER A 34 -18.90 0.96 1.38
C SER A 34 -18.76 -0.34 2.18
N LYS A 35 -19.66 -1.31 1.94
CA LYS A 35 -19.60 -2.63 2.56
C LYS A 35 -18.35 -3.41 2.15
N MET A 36 -17.95 -3.37 0.88
CA MET A 36 -16.73 -4.03 0.41
C MET A 36 -15.47 -3.39 1.01
N VAL A 37 -15.44 -2.05 1.12
CA VAL A 37 -14.36 -1.32 1.80
C VAL A 37 -14.24 -1.76 3.26
N GLU A 38 -15.36 -1.79 4.01
CA GLU A 38 -15.36 -2.25 5.40
C GLU A 38 -14.85 -3.69 5.54
N GLN A 39 -15.27 -4.59 4.65
CA GLN A 39 -14.81 -5.98 4.64
C GLN A 39 -13.31 -6.10 4.34
N ALA A 40 -12.80 -5.35 3.37
CA ALA A 40 -11.38 -5.33 3.05
C ALA A 40 -10.54 -4.77 4.22
N MET A 41 -11.01 -3.70 4.85
CA MET A 41 -10.39 -3.13 6.05
C MET A 41 -10.38 -4.12 7.20
N ALA A 42 -11.51 -4.81 7.46
CA ALA A 42 -11.61 -5.82 8.50
C ALA A 42 -10.66 -7.01 8.24
N LYS A 43 -10.54 -7.45 6.97
CA LYS A 43 -9.58 -8.49 6.58
C LYS A 43 -8.15 -8.08 6.88
N LEU A 44 -7.73 -6.90 6.43
CA LEU A 44 -6.37 -6.39 6.70
C LEU A 44 -6.11 -6.25 8.19
N GLN A 45 -7.08 -5.74 8.96
CA GLN A 45 -6.96 -5.66 10.42
C GLN A 45 -6.82 -7.03 11.06
N ALA A 46 -7.56 -8.04 10.59
CA ALA A 46 -7.43 -9.40 11.11
C ALA A 46 -6.03 -9.96 10.86
N GLU A 47 -5.43 -9.71 9.68
CA GLU A 47 -4.05 -10.09 9.37
C GLU A 47 -3.02 -9.39 10.27
N LEU A 48 -3.30 -8.15 10.71
CA LEU A 48 -2.43 -7.38 11.62
C LEU A 48 -2.59 -7.74 13.10
N ARG A 49 -3.70 -8.35 13.51
CA ARG A 49 -3.95 -8.75 14.91
C ARG A 49 -3.29 -10.08 15.28
N VAL A 50 -2.66 -10.76 14.33
CA VAL A 50 -1.94 -12.01 14.61
C VAL A 50 -0.78 -11.70 15.58
N ASN A 51 -0.72 -12.40 16.71
CA ASN A 51 0.34 -12.14 17.69
C ASN A 51 1.74 -12.35 17.06
N GLY A 52 2.63 -11.37 17.23
CA GLY A 52 3.99 -11.43 16.68
C GLY A 52 4.12 -10.99 15.22
N VAL A 53 3.16 -10.21 14.70
CA VAL A 53 3.28 -9.61 13.37
C VAL A 53 4.55 -8.75 13.28
N HIS A 54 5.35 -8.99 12.23
CA HIS A 54 6.58 -8.26 11.97
C HIS A 54 6.27 -6.77 11.70
N PRO A 55 7.07 -5.79 12.19
CA PRO A 55 6.83 -4.36 11.96
C PRO A 55 6.58 -3.97 10.49
N TYR A 56 7.26 -4.65 9.55
CA TYR A 56 7.06 -4.47 8.11
C TYR A 56 5.66 -4.87 7.63
N VAL A 57 5.08 -5.95 8.18
CA VAL A 57 3.71 -6.35 7.84
C VAL A 57 2.74 -5.27 8.32
N SER A 58 2.95 -4.70 9.51
CA SER A 58 2.16 -3.57 10.00
C SER A 58 2.26 -2.33 9.11
N ALA A 59 3.47 -1.98 8.65
CA ALA A 59 3.68 -0.86 7.75
C ALA A 59 2.93 -1.04 6.42
N ILE A 60 3.03 -2.22 5.81
CA ILE A 60 2.32 -2.54 4.56
C ILE A 60 0.80 -2.61 4.77
N GLY A 61 0.35 -3.17 5.90
CA GLY A 61 -1.08 -3.22 6.23
C GLY A 61 -1.69 -1.83 6.36
N ASN A 62 -1.03 -0.92 7.07
CA ASN A 62 -1.47 0.47 7.20
C ASN A 62 -1.48 1.17 5.84
N PHE A 63 -0.43 0.99 5.03
CA PHE A 63 -0.38 1.53 3.68
C PHE A 63 -1.56 1.06 2.82
N LEU A 64 -1.90 -0.23 2.86
CA LEU A 64 -3.04 -0.78 2.10
C LEU A 64 -4.38 -0.23 2.60
N MET A 65 -4.53 -0.06 3.91
CA MET A 65 -5.74 0.54 4.50
C MET A 65 -5.93 1.99 4.04
N ASP A 66 -4.87 2.78 4.05
CA ASP A 66 -4.93 4.16 3.56
C ASP A 66 -5.21 4.20 2.05
N HIS A 67 -4.60 3.29 1.29
CA HIS A 67 -4.86 3.16 -0.14
C HIS A 67 -6.34 2.85 -0.46
N ILE A 68 -7.01 2.01 0.33
CA ILE A 68 -8.45 1.71 0.15
C ILE A 68 -9.31 2.95 0.42
N LYS A 69 -8.97 3.77 1.43
CA LYS A 69 -9.73 4.99 1.74
C LYS A 69 -9.72 5.97 0.57
N ASP A 70 -8.55 6.11 -0.06
CA ASP A 70 -8.38 7.00 -1.22
C ASP A 70 -8.88 6.36 -2.52
N ASN A 71 -8.90 5.02 -2.59
CA ASN A 71 -9.30 4.25 -3.78
C ASN A 71 -10.21 3.09 -3.39
N PRO A 72 -11.52 3.33 -3.17
CA PRO A 72 -12.47 2.31 -2.74
C PRO A 72 -12.52 1.07 -3.65
N SER A 73 -12.28 1.25 -4.96
CA SER A 73 -12.23 0.17 -5.95
C SER A 73 -11.11 -0.86 -5.69
N ALA A 74 -10.09 -0.51 -4.90
CA ALA A 74 -9.03 -1.43 -4.49
C ALA A 74 -9.53 -2.52 -3.51
N ALA A 75 -10.64 -2.27 -2.80
CA ALA A 75 -11.19 -3.19 -1.80
C ALA A 75 -11.48 -4.58 -2.40
N GLU A 76 -12.08 -4.62 -3.60
CA GLU A 76 -12.38 -5.86 -4.31
C GLU A 76 -11.12 -6.71 -4.54
N LYS A 77 -10.01 -6.07 -4.91
CA LYS A 77 -8.74 -6.75 -5.18
C LYS A 77 -8.11 -7.33 -3.92
N ILE A 78 -8.23 -6.62 -2.80
CA ILE A 78 -7.72 -7.04 -1.49
C ILE A 78 -8.53 -8.21 -0.91
N MET A 79 -9.82 -8.28 -1.24
CA MET A 79 -10.71 -9.37 -0.82
C MET A 79 -10.40 -10.73 -1.47
N THR A 80 -9.49 -10.80 -2.45
CA THR A 80 -9.04 -12.06 -3.05
C THR A 80 -8.48 -13.02 -1.98
N LYS A 81 -9.04 -14.24 -1.87
CA LYS A 81 -8.70 -15.19 -0.79
C LYS A 81 -7.22 -15.55 -0.71
N ASP A 82 -6.54 -15.66 -1.85
CA ASP A 82 -5.14 -16.08 -1.92
C ASP A 82 -4.14 -14.94 -1.67
N LYS A 83 -4.63 -13.71 -1.49
CA LYS A 83 -3.81 -12.53 -1.29
C LYS A 83 -3.81 -12.11 0.18
N THR A 84 -2.61 -11.95 0.73
CA THR A 84 -2.34 -11.56 2.11
C THR A 84 -1.20 -10.53 2.15
N ILE A 85 -1.08 -9.79 3.25
CA ILE A 85 -0.01 -8.81 3.49
C ILE A 85 1.37 -9.51 3.49
N VAL A 86 1.45 -10.70 4.10
CA VAL A 86 2.68 -11.51 4.08
C VAL A 86 2.99 -11.98 2.65
N GLY A 87 1.96 -12.31 1.87
CA GLY A 87 2.09 -12.66 0.46
C GLY A 87 2.67 -11.52 -0.38
N SER A 88 2.19 -10.28 -0.18
CA SER A 88 2.71 -9.12 -0.89
C SER A 88 4.16 -8.81 -0.50
N MET A 89 4.54 -8.99 0.76
CA MET A 89 5.95 -8.87 1.18
C MET A 89 6.85 -9.90 0.52
N LYS A 90 6.41 -11.16 0.38
CA LYS A 90 7.17 -12.19 -0.35
C LYS A 90 7.32 -11.82 -1.83
N ALA A 91 6.29 -11.25 -2.45
CA ALA A 91 6.38 -10.76 -3.83
C ALA A 91 7.37 -9.59 -3.95
N MET A 92 7.36 -8.65 -3.01
CA MET A 92 8.31 -7.55 -2.93
C MET A 92 9.76 -8.05 -2.75
N SER A 93 9.99 -9.05 -1.88
CA SER A 93 11.31 -9.69 -1.71
C SER A 93 11.85 -10.25 -3.03
N LYS A 94 11.02 -10.97 -3.79
CA LYS A 94 11.40 -11.52 -5.10
C LYS A 94 11.77 -10.46 -6.12
N ILE A 95 11.22 -9.25 -6.01
CA ILE A 95 11.57 -8.11 -6.87
C ILE A 95 12.90 -7.49 -6.41
N ALA A 96 13.09 -7.34 -5.10
CA ALA A 96 14.34 -6.86 -4.52
C ALA A 96 15.51 -7.80 -4.86
N GLU A 97 15.30 -9.11 -4.77
CA GLU A 97 16.30 -10.15 -5.09
C GLU A 97 16.84 -10.02 -6.53
N LYS A 98 16.03 -9.57 -7.49
CA LYS A 98 16.45 -9.34 -8.87
C LYS A 98 17.37 -8.13 -9.04
N GLN A 99 17.32 -7.18 -8.11
CA GLN A 99 18.12 -5.97 -8.10
C GLN A 99 19.26 -6.06 -7.08
N LYS A 100 19.49 -7.24 -6.50
CA LYS A 100 20.50 -7.46 -5.48
C LYS A 100 21.89 -7.18 -6.06
N VAL A 101 22.64 -6.30 -5.40
CA VAL A 101 24.07 -6.09 -5.66
C VAL A 101 24.82 -6.73 -4.49
N ASP A 102 25.70 -7.68 -4.82
CA ASP A 102 26.40 -8.55 -3.85
C ASP A 102 25.44 -9.32 -2.92
N ASN A 103 25.26 -8.83 -1.69
CA ASN A 103 24.40 -9.41 -0.67
C ASN A 103 23.33 -8.44 -0.13
N CYS A 104 23.15 -7.29 -0.78
CA CYS A 104 22.19 -6.27 -0.36
C CYS A 104 21.24 -5.92 -1.50
N ALA A 105 19.95 -5.87 -1.20
CA ALA A 105 18.93 -5.35 -2.10
C ALA A 105 18.24 -4.17 -1.42
N VAL A 106 18.22 -3.03 -2.09
CA VAL A 106 17.57 -1.81 -1.60
C VAL A 106 16.50 -1.42 -2.61
N LEU A 107 15.28 -1.24 -2.12
CA LEU A 107 14.16 -0.70 -2.89
C LEU A 107 13.85 0.70 -2.40
N THR A 108 13.46 1.59 -3.29
CA THR A 108 12.83 2.85 -2.89
C THR A 108 11.43 2.58 -2.33
N PRO A 109 10.86 3.48 -1.50
CA PRO A 109 9.50 3.33 -1.01
C PRO A 109 8.49 3.14 -2.16
N GLU A 110 8.63 3.92 -3.23
CA GLU A 110 7.79 3.83 -4.43
C GLU A 110 7.85 2.44 -5.08
N GLN A 111 9.04 1.87 -5.25
CA GLN A 111 9.22 0.53 -5.80
C GLN A 111 8.61 -0.55 -4.90
N GLY A 112 8.80 -0.42 -3.58
CA GLY A 112 8.24 -1.34 -2.60
C GLY A 112 6.71 -1.34 -2.59
N TYR A 113 6.10 -0.16 -2.52
CA TYR A 113 4.64 -0.02 -2.54
C TYR A 113 4.05 -0.43 -3.88
N LYS A 114 4.71 -0.10 -4.99
CA LYS A 114 4.30 -0.58 -6.31
C LYS A 114 4.30 -2.11 -6.38
N ALA A 115 5.33 -2.78 -5.88
CA ALA A 115 5.38 -4.24 -5.84
C ALA A 115 4.21 -4.85 -5.04
N VAL A 116 3.84 -4.21 -3.93
CA VAL A 116 2.68 -4.62 -3.13
C VAL A 116 1.38 -4.44 -3.90
N LEU A 117 1.14 -3.28 -4.51
CA LEU A 117 -0.07 -3.02 -5.29
C LEU A 117 -0.18 -3.94 -6.51
N ASP A 118 0.94 -4.19 -7.20
CA ASP A 118 1.01 -5.13 -8.32
C ASP A 118 0.66 -6.56 -7.88
N TYR A 119 1.10 -7.00 -6.70
CA TYR A 119 0.70 -8.29 -6.14
C TYR A 119 -0.82 -8.37 -5.94
N PHE A 120 -1.47 -7.29 -5.50
CA PHE A 120 -2.93 -7.21 -5.40
C PHE A 120 -3.62 -7.00 -6.76
N GLY A 121 -2.89 -6.67 -7.82
CA GLY A 121 -3.46 -6.37 -9.13
C GLY A 121 -4.15 -5.01 -9.17
N ILE A 122 -3.77 -4.12 -8.26
CA ILE A 122 -4.26 -2.75 -8.20
C ILE A 122 -3.38 -1.91 -9.13
N LYS A 123 -3.96 -1.39 -10.21
CA LYS A 123 -3.24 -0.57 -11.17
C LYS A 123 -3.12 0.85 -10.61
N THR A 124 -1.90 1.31 -10.37
CA THR A 124 -1.66 2.74 -10.15
C THR A 124 -1.69 3.44 -11.50
N ALA A 125 -2.62 4.40 -11.67
CA ALA A 125 -2.60 5.28 -12.82
C ALA A 125 -1.36 6.17 -12.73
N GLY A 126 -0.29 5.80 -13.43
CA GLY A 126 0.91 6.62 -13.56
C GLY A 126 2.06 6.21 -12.65
N THR A 127 2.80 5.19 -13.08
CA THR A 127 4.27 5.23 -13.08
C THR A 127 4.74 4.18 -14.07
N ALA A 128 5.32 4.65 -15.17
CA ALA A 128 5.92 3.84 -16.23
C ALA A 128 6.87 2.79 -15.64
N PRO A 129 7.09 1.64 -16.31
CA PRO A 129 8.07 0.66 -15.86
C PRO A 129 9.45 1.32 -15.85
N ILE A 130 10.00 1.63 -14.67
CA ILE A 130 11.40 2.01 -14.55
C ILE A 130 12.22 0.72 -14.60
N VAL A 131 12.26 0.10 -15.78
CA VAL A 131 13.38 -0.73 -16.21
C VAL A 131 14.48 0.23 -16.68
N LYS A 132 15.14 0.87 -15.71
CA LYS A 132 16.51 1.34 -15.94
C LYS A 132 17.39 0.51 -15.04
N ALA A 133 18.05 -0.47 -15.67
CA ALA A 133 19.30 -1.01 -15.19
C ALA A 133 20.21 0.16 -14.84
N VAL A 134 20.41 0.41 -13.55
CA VAL A 134 21.43 1.34 -13.10
C VAL A 134 22.74 0.58 -13.25
N ALA A 135 23.52 0.98 -14.26
CA ALA A 135 24.89 0.53 -14.45
C ALA A 135 25.65 0.64 -13.11
N PRO A 136 26.61 -0.25 -12.82
CA PRO A 136 27.41 -0.15 -11.61
C PRO A 136 28.10 1.22 -11.59
N VAL A 137 27.78 2.04 -10.60
CA VAL A 137 28.51 3.27 -10.32
C VAL A 137 29.89 2.82 -9.83
N THR A 138 30.87 2.82 -10.73
CA THR A 138 32.28 2.71 -10.38
C THR A 138 32.65 3.90 -9.50
N LEU A 139 32.80 3.65 -8.20
CA LEU A 139 33.49 4.53 -7.27
C LEU A 139 34.98 4.58 -7.66
N ASN A 140 35.29 5.45 -8.62
CA ASN A 140 36.64 5.92 -8.86
C ASN A 140 36.67 7.41 -8.52
N ASP A 141 36.82 7.70 -7.23
CA ASP A 141 37.50 8.93 -6.84
C ASP A 141 38.37 8.64 -5.61
N ALA A 142 39.64 8.40 -5.91
CA ALA A 142 40.71 8.37 -4.94
C ALA A 142 41.29 9.78 -4.88
N PRO A 143 41.41 10.36 -3.68
CA PRO A 143 42.57 11.18 -3.37
C PRO A 143 43.62 10.30 -2.71
N LYS A 144 44.72 10.07 -3.42
CA LYS A 144 45.99 9.64 -2.84
C LYS A 144 46.40 10.69 -1.79
N GLU A 145 46.48 10.31 -0.53
CA GLU A 145 47.68 10.53 0.30
C GLU A 145 47.59 9.85 1.67
N SER A 146 48.75 9.37 2.12
CA SER A 146 49.19 9.24 3.52
C SER A 146 49.36 7.81 4.08
N VAL A 147 50.50 7.23 3.68
CA VAL A 147 51.61 6.71 4.52
C VAL A 147 51.34 6.35 6.00
N ALA A 148 51.75 5.12 6.32
CA ALA A 148 52.32 4.61 7.59
C ALA A 148 51.42 4.33 8.83
N THR A 149 51.26 3.03 9.09
CA THR A 149 51.62 2.28 10.32
C THR A 149 51.74 3.05 11.66
N ALA A 150 50.89 2.68 12.66
CA ALA A 150 51.16 2.40 14.10
C ALA A 150 49.86 2.56 14.96
N PRO A 151 49.75 2.10 16.23
CA PRO A 151 48.66 1.21 16.67
C PRO A 151 47.54 1.88 17.48
N ARG A 152 46.44 1.12 17.61
CA ARG A 152 45.22 1.34 18.41
C ARG A 152 45.49 1.95 19.81
N PRO A 153 44.86 3.08 20.18
CA PRO A 153 44.75 3.49 21.57
C PRO A 153 43.53 2.81 22.22
N THR A 154 43.82 1.97 23.21
CA THR A 154 42.85 1.51 24.21
C THR A 154 42.39 2.71 25.02
N GLN A 155 41.11 3.09 24.92
CA GLN A 155 40.51 4.01 25.89
C GLN A 155 40.37 3.26 27.21
N ARG A 156 41.30 3.55 28.13
CA ARG A 156 41.24 3.14 29.53
C ARG A 156 40.35 4.16 30.23
N PHE A 157 39.14 3.75 30.61
CA PHE A 157 38.32 4.53 31.54
C PHE A 157 38.99 4.45 32.92
N GLU A 158 39.80 5.45 33.26
CA GLU A 158 40.17 5.70 34.64
C GLU A 158 39.02 6.43 35.32
N ALA A 159 38.07 5.64 35.85
CA ALA A 159 37.17 6.10 36.87
C ALA A 159 37.99 6.34 38.14
N SER A 160 38.39 7.60 38.37
CA SER A 160 38.83 8.06 39.67
C SER A 160 37.62 8.08 40.61
N LEU A 161 37.74 7.43 41.76
CA LEU A 161 36.74 7.36 42.83
C LEU A 161 36.88 8.53 43.84
N ASP A 162 37.76 9.50 43.56
CA ASP A 162 38.06 10.64 44.44
C ASP A 162 37.28 11.93 44.11
N GLU A 163 36.33 11.90 43.17
CA GLU A 163 35.49 13.08 42.86
C GLU A 163 34.09 13.03 43.50
N PHE A 164 33.86 12.14 44.47
CA PHE A 164 32.55 11.99 45.14
C PHE A 164 32.59 11.90 46.67
N LEU A 165 33.59 12.50 47.32
CA LEU A 165 33.66 12.65 48.78
C LEU A 165 33.95 14.10 49.21
#